data_AF-G3SR39-F1
#
_entry.id   AF-G3SR39-F1
#
_cell.length_a   1.000
_cell.length_b   1.000
_cell.length_c   1.000
_cell.angle_alpha   90.00
_cell.angle_beta   90.00
_cell.angle_gamma   90.00
#
_symmetry.space_group_name_H-M   'P 1'
#
loop_
_entity.id
_entity.type
_entity.pdbx_description
1 polymer ?
#
loop_
_entity_poly.entity_id
_entity_poly.type
_entity_poly.pdbx_seq_one_letter_code
_entity_poly.pdbx_strand_id
1 'polypeptide(L)'
;QEKAISIWESKNFFFELEPLPGAVEAVKQMANLENTDVFICTSPIRMFKYCPYEKYAWVEKHFGPEFLEHVVLTRDKTVISADLLIDDRPDITGKEPEAGSMSSSQPATTSTCSCHPPAAGCTRGRMTGRPFWTASVPAEPDRAMGSSEG
;
A
#
# COMPACT_ATOMS: atom_id res chain seq x y z
N GLN A 1 -33.57 3.01 -3.00
CA GLN A 1 -32.12 3.28 -2.81
C GLN A 1 -31.86 4.03 -1.51
N GLU A 2 -32.62 5.07 -1.21
CA GLU A 2 -32.48 5.89 0.03
C GLU A 2 -32.50 5.07 1.33
N LYS A 3 -33.40 4.08 1.45
CA LYS A 3 -33.45 3.20 2.64
C LYS A 3 -32.14 2.42 2.87
N ALA A 4 -31.46 2.01 1.80
CA ALA A 4 -30.19 1.30 1.92
C ALA A 4 -29.06 2.27 2.29
N ILE A 5 -29.08 3.47 1.70
CA ILE A 5 -28.15 4.56 2.03
C ILE A 5 -28.18 4.88 3.51
N SER A 6 -29.37 5.06 4.10
CA SER A 6 -29.50 5.36 5.52
C SER A 6 -28.94 4.26 6.44
N ILE A 7 -28.89 3.00 5.97
CA ILE A 7 -28.34 1.89 6.75
C ILE A 7 -26.82 2.00 6.82
N TRP A 8 -26.12 2.13 5.69
CA TRP A 8 -24.65 2.19 5.73
C TRP A 8 -24.09 3.55 6.12
N GLU A 9 -24.91 4.60 6.15
CA GLU A 9 -24.55 5.90 6.72
C GLU A 9 -24.78 5.97 8.25
N SER A 10 -25.36 4.92 8.85
CA SER A 10 -25.59 4.88 10.29
C SER A 10 -24.31 4.56 11.07
N LYS A 11 -24.25 5.04 12.32
CA LYS A 11 -23.15 4.77 13.23
C LYS A 11 -23.06 3.27 13.50
N ASN A 12 -21.84 2.77 13.66
CA ASN A 12 -21.43 1.39 13.89
C ASN A 12 -21.64 0.42 12.74
N PHE A 13 -22.26 0.83 11.62
CA PHE A 13 -22.54 -0.08 10.51
C PHE A 13 -21.27 -0.80 10.01
N PHE A 14 -20.16 -0.09 9.82
CA PHE A 14 -18.93 -0.71 9.31
C PHE A 14 -18.16 -1.46 10.40
N PHE A 15 -18.24 -0.98 11.65
CA PHE A 15 -17.55 -1.61 12.77
C PHE A 15 -18.16 -2.94 13.20
N GLU A 16 -19.48 -3.10 13.03
CA GLU A 16 -20.23 -4.30 13.42
C GLU A 16 -20.29 -5.37 12.31
N LEU A 17 -19.66 -5.15 11.15
CA LEU A 17 -19.60 -6.17 10.11
C LEU A 17 -18.82 -7.39 10.60
N GLU A 18 -19.38 -8.57 10.37
CA GLU A 18 -18.67 -9.82 10.60
C GLU A 18 -17.68 -10.09 9.47
N PRO A 19 -16.46 -10.56 9.77
CA PRO A 19 -15.52 -10.98 8.74
C PRO A 19 -16.09 -12.12 7.89
N LEU A 20 -15.72 -12.16 6.61
CA LEU A 20 -15.99 -13.32 5.78
C LEU A 20 -15.26 -14.56 6.34
N PRO A 21 -15.86 -15.76 6.28
CA PRO A 21 -15.22 -16.97 6.77
C PRO A 21 -13.84 -17.19 6.15
N GLY A 22 -12.81 -17.33 6.99
CA GLY A 22 -11.42 -17.57 6.57
C GLY A 22 -10.65 -16.32 6.11
N ALA A 23 -11.30 -15.15 6.00
CA ALA A 23 -10.64 -13.96 5.46
C ALA A 23 -9.54 -13.41 6.40
N VAL A 24 -9.79 -13.39 7.71
CA VAL A 24 -8.81 -12.88 8.68
C VAL A 24 -7.59 -13.79 8.73
N GLU A 25 -7.82 -15.11 8.71
CA GLU A 25 -6.78 -16.13 8.74
C GLU A 25 -5.93 -16.07 7.46
N ALA A 26 -6.58 -15.99 6.29
CA ALA A 26 -5.89 -15.93 5.01
C ALA A 26 -5.00 -14.68 4.89
N VAL A 27 -5.49 -13.50 5.30
CA VAL A 27 -4.69 -12.27 5.29
C VAL A 27 -3.52 -12.35 6.27
N LYS A 28 -3.72 -12.89 7.48
CA LYS A 28 -2.63 -13.11 8.45
C LYS A 28 -1.58 -14.09 7.91
N GLN A 29 -1.99 -15.16 7.25
CA GLN A 29 -1.06 -16.10 6.62
C GLN A 29 -0.28 -15.43 5.48
N MET A 30 -0.96 -14.67 4.63
CA MET A 30 -0.34 -13.94 3.51
C MET A 30 0.69 -12.91 4.00
N ALA A 31 0.37 -12.17 5.07
CA ALA A 31 1.27 -11.19 5.67
C ALA A 31 2.52 -11.80 6.34
N ASN A 32 2.53 -13.11 6.58
CA ASN A 32 3.69 -13.84 7.13
C ASN A 32 4.52 -14.56 6.04
N LEU A 33 4.15 -14.44 4.77
CA LEU A 33 4.93 -15.01 3.67
C LEU A 33 6.19 -14.16 3.41
N GLU A 34 7.28 -14.83 3.06
CA GLU A 34 8.51 -14.14 2.67
C GLU A 34 8.28 -13.30 1.39
N ASN A 35 8.89 -12.12 1.33
CA ASN A 35 8.83 -11.20 0.19
C ASN A 35 7.39 -10.83 -0.23
N THR A 36 6.45 -10.78 0.72
CA THR A 36 5.05 -10.47 0.47
C THR A 36 4.58 -9.34 1.36
N ASP A 37 4.25 -8.19 0.75
CA ASP A 37 3.65 -7.07 1.45
C ASP A 37 2.13 -7.08 1.25
N VAL A 38 1.37 -6.99 2.34
CA VAL A 38 -0.10 -7.01 2.31
C VAL A 38 -0.65 -5.68 2.79
N PHE A 39 -1.56 -5.10 2.02
CA PHE A 39 -2.27 -3.87 2.37
C PHE A 39 -3.78 -4.06 2.24
N ILE A 40 -4.54 -3.52 3.20
CA ILE A 40 -6.00 -3.35 3.06
C ILE A 40 -6.25 -2.06 2.29
N CYS A 41 -6.52 -2.20 0.99
CA CYS A 41 -6.93 -1.07 0.14
C CYS A 41 -8.46 -1.00 0.09
N THR A 42 -9.07 -0.03 0.79
CA THR A 42 -10.53 0.12 0.89
C THR A 42 -10.97 1.53 0.51
N SER A 43 -12.18 1.63 -0.06
CA SER A 43 -12.79 2.92 -0.36
C SER A 43 -13.78 3.36 0.72
N PRO A 44 -13.71 4.62 1.20
CA PRO A 44 -14.73 5.16 2.10
C PRO A 44 -16.00 5.49 1.30
N ILE A 45 -17.15 5.50 1.96
CA ILE A 45 -18.36 6.11 1.37
C ILE A 45 -18.24 7.64 1.36
N ARG A 46 -19.12 8.33 0.60
CA ARG A 46 -19.08 9.81 0.52
C ARG A 46 -19.40 10.48 1.85
N MET A 47 -20.35 9.94 2.59
CA MET A 47 -20.67 10.40 3.94
C MET A 47 -19.58 9.88 4.90
N PHE A 48 -18.62 10.74 5.22
CA PHE A 48 -17.39 10.33 5.92
C PHE A 48 -17.51 10.29 7.45
N LYS A 49 -18.65 10.63 8.05
CA LYS A 49 -18.77 10.87 9.51
C LYS A 49 -18.35 9.68 10.36
N TYR A 50 -18.62 8.46 9.87
CA TYR A 50 -18.40 7.22 10.61
C TYR A 50 -17.46 6.26 9.89
N CYS A 51 -17.63 6.13 8.56
CA CYS A 51 -17.00 5.10 7.75
C CYS A 51 -15.46 5.01 7.84
N PRO A 52 -14.68 6.11 7.69
CA PRO A 52 -13.22 6.04 7.78
C PRO A 52 -12.76 5.49 9.12
N TYR A 53 -13.20 6.10 10.22
CA TYR A 53 -12.84 5.69 11.58
C TYR A 53 -13.21 4.24 11.85
N GLU A 54 -14.45 3.84 11.54
CA GLU A 54 -14.93 2.48 11.81
C GLU A 54 -14.16 1.42 11.01
N LYS A 55 -13.68 1.74 9.82
CA LYS A 55 -12.81 0.84 9.05
C LYS A 55 -11.46 0.62 9.75
N TYR A 56 -10.81 1.68 10.26
CA TYR A 56 -9.58 1.52 11.06
C TYR A 56 -9.85 0.71 12.33
N ALA A 57 -10.91 1.04 13.07
CA ALA A 57 -11.28 0.31 14.29
C ALA A 57 -11.61 -1.17 14.03
N TRP A 58 -12.24 -1.48 12.88
CA TRP A 58 -12.50 -2.85 12.46
C TRP A 58 -11.20 -3.60 12.15
N VAL A 59 -10.25 -2.96 11.47
CA VAL A 59 -8.93 -3.55 11.22
C VAL A 59 -8.19 -3.82 12.52
N GLU A 60 -8.12 -2.86 13.44
CA GLU A 60 -7.50 -3.05 14.76
C GLU A 60 -8.14 -4.22 15.53
N LYS A 61 -9.48 -4.30 15.55
CA LYS A 61 -10.24 -5.35 16.24
C LYS A 61 -9.87 -6.76 15.75
N HIS A 62 -9.64 -6.94 14.44
CA HIS A 62 -9.47 -8.27 13.84
C HIS A 62 -8.00 -8.64 13.53
N PHE A 63 -7.16 -7.64 13.24
CA PHE A 63 -5.76 -7.82 12.84
C PHE A 63 -4.75 -7.30 13.87
N GLY A 64 -5.18 -6.48 14.82
CA GLY A 64 -4.30 -5.85 15.81
C GLY A 64 -3.80 -4.46 15.38
N PRO A 65 -3.24 -3.68 16.31
CA PRO A 65 -2.85 -2.29 16.07
C PRO A 65 -1.73 -2.14 15.04
N GLU A 66 -0.81 -3.10 14.95
CA GLU A 66 0.30 -3.07 13.99
C GLU A 66 -0.20 -3.08 12.53
N PHE A 67 -1.35 -3.71 12.27
CA PHE A 67 -1.90 -3.80 10.92
C PHE A 67 -2.56 -2.48 10.45
N LEU A 68 -2.67 -1.48 11.33
CA LEU A 68 -3.20 -0.15 10.96
C LEU A 68 -2.29 0.58 9.96
N GLU A 69 -0.97 0.35 10.04
CA GLU A 69 0.02 0.89 9.08
C GLU A 69 -0.15 0.31 7.67
N HIS A 70 -0.91 -0.78 7.53
CA HIS A 70 -1.18 -1.47 6.28
C HIS A 70 -2.53 -1.07 5.66
N VAL A 71 -3.19 -0.03 6.15
CA VAL A 71 -4.48 0.44 5.63
C VAL A 71 -4.30 1.61 4.66
N VAL A 72 -4.77 1.42 3.42
CA VAL A 72 -4.85 2.47 2.39
C VAL A 72 -6.32 2.82 2.17
N LEU A 73 -6.72 4.02 2.59
CA LEU A 73 -8.07 4.54 2.40
C LEU A 73 -8.13 5.45 1.16
N THR A 74 -8.71 4.97 0.05
CA THR A 74 -8.80 5.73 -1.21
C THR A 74 -10.07 5.46 -1.99
N ARG A 75 -10.63 6.49 -2.64
CA ARG A 75 -11.75 6.34 -3.59
C ARG A 75 -11.31 5.89 -4.97
N ASP A 76 -10.02 6.05 -5.28
CA ASP A 76 -9.41 5.67 -6.54
C ASP A 76 -8.31 4.66 -6.23
N LYS A 77 -8.55 3.38 -6.54
CA LYS A 77 -7.57 2.31 -6.31
C LYS A 77 -6.57 2.20 -7.45
N THR A 78 -6.84 2.81 -8.61
CA THR A 78 -5.95 2.74 -9.79
C THR A 78 -4.62 3.45 -9.58
N VAL A 79 -4.59 4.44 -8.67
CA VAL A 79 -3.35 5.15 -8.31
C VAL A 79 -2.49 4.40 -7.30
N ILE A 80 -2.94 3.24 -6.79
CA ILE A 80 -2.20 2.40 -5.85
C ILE A 80 -1.44 1.34 -6.65
N SER A 81 -0.11 1.43 -6.65
CA SER A 81 0.75 0.44 -7.29
C SER A 81 0.88 -0.80 -6.40
N ALA A 82 0.46 -1.95 -6.91
CA ALA A 82 0.61 -3.27 -6.30
C ALA A 82 0.63 -4.35 -7.40
N ASP A 83 1.19 -5.52 -7.12
CA ASP A 83 1.21 -6.63 -8.09
C ASP A 83 -0.18 -7.26 -8.28
N LEU A 84 -0.99 -7.29 -7.21
CA LEU A 84 -2.33 -7.91 -7.20
C LEU A 84 -3.33 -7.03 -6.43
N LEU A 85 -4.56 -6.99 -6.92
CA LEU A 85 -5.72 -6.40 -6.23
C LEU A 85 -6.84 -7.44 -6.15
N ILE A 86 -7.17 -7.87 -4.94
CA ILE A 86 -8.31 -8.76 -4.67
C ILE A 86 -9.50 -7.88 -4.27
N ASP A 87 -10.49 -7.76 -5.16
CA ASP A 87 -11.64 -6.85 -4.99
C ASP A 87 -12.91 -7.51 -5.56
N ASP A 88 -14.05 -7.27 -4.92
CA ASP A 88 -15.35 -7.80 -5.35
C ASP A 88 -15.98 -6.97 -6.46
N ARG A 89 -15.52 -5.73 -6.68
CA ARG A 89 -16.00 -4.87 -7.76
C ARG A 89 -15.40 -5.34 -9.10
N PRO A 90 -16.23 -5.71 -10.10
CA PRO A 90 -15.75 -6.30 -11.35
C PRO A 90 -14.93 -5.32 -12.20
N ASP A 91 -15.32 -4.05 -12.23
CA ASP A 91 -14.68 -3.01 -13.05
C ASP A 91 -14.06 -1.92 -12.16
N ILE A 92 -12.75 -1.98 -11.92
CA ILE A 92 -12.00 -0.99 -11.14
C ILE A 92 -11.47 0.11 -12.05
N THR A 93 -12.19 1.23 -12.11
CA THR A 93 -11.83 2.39 -12.93
C THR A 93 -11.39 3.58 -12.08
N GLY A 94 -10.48 4.39 -12.61
CA GLY A 94 -9.96 5.58 -11.94
C GLY A 94 -9.15 6.47 -12.87
N LYS A 95 -8.20 7.21 -12.31
CA LYS A 95 -7.33 8.10 -13.09
C LYS A 95 -6.26 7.36 -13.88
N GLU A 96 -5.73 6.27 -13.33
CA GLU A 96 -4.75 5.46 -14.04
C GLU A 96 -5.45 4.39 -14.89
N PRO A 97 -4.99 4.15 -16.12
CA PRO A 97 -5.53 3.09 -16.97
C PRO A 97 -5.22 1.72 -16.36
N GLU A 98 -6.05 0.72 -16.67
CA GLU A 98 -5.82 -0.64 -16.19
C GLU A 98 -4.43 -1.14 -16.60
N ALA A 99 -3.71 -1.72 -15.64
CA ALA A 99 -2.36 -2.26 -15.83
C ALA A 99 -2.27 -3.35 -16.92
N GLY A 100 -3.41 -3.82 -17.45
CA GLY A 100 -3.51 -4.83 -18.51
C GLY A 100 -3.45 -4.32 -19.95
N SER A 101 -3.42 -3.00 -20.23
CA SER A 101 -3.38 -2.50 -21.62
C SER A 101 -2.04 -1.89 -22.06
N MET A 102 -0.99 -1.97 -21.25
CA MET A 102 0.36 -1.63 -21.71
C MET A 102 0.91 -2.76 -22.58
N SER A 103 0.49 -2.75 -23.84
CA SER A 103 1.30 -3.28 -24.94
C SER A 103 2.73 -2.77 -24.74
N SER A 104 3.65 -3.71 -24.58
CA SER A 104 5.09 -3.50 -24.57
C SER A 104 5.51 -2.52 -25.66
N SER A 105 5.85 -1.29 -25.29
CA SER A 105 6.54 -0.33 -26.16
C SER A 105 7.28 0.71 -25.31
N GLN A 106 8.39 0.27 -24.72
CA GLN A 106 9.57 1.08 -24.37
C GLN A 106 9.42 2.29 -23.41
N PRO A 107 10.50 2.70 -22.71
CA PRO A 107 10.40 3.70 -21.66
C PRO A 107 10.27 5.11 -22.25
N ALA A 108 9.25 5.85 -21.82
CA ALA A 108 9.10 7.27 -22.10
C ALA A 108 10.19 8.07 -21.38
N THR A 109 11.25 8.37 -22.13
CA THR A 109 11.98 9.64 -22.21
C THR A 109 12.06 10.52 -20.95
N THR A 110 13.27 10.57 -20.42
CA THR A 110 13.97 11.73 -19.86
C THR A 110 13.22 13.07 -19.88
N SER A 111 12.78 13.53 -18.72
CA SER A 111 12.54 14.95 -18.47
C SER A 111 13.89 15.67 -18.34
N THR A 112 14.34 16.32 -19.42
CA THR A 112 15.40 17.33 -19.33
C THR A 112 14.76 18.68 -19.04
N CYS A 113 14.77 19.09 -17.77
CA CYS A 113 14.61 20.50 -17.42
C CYS A 113 15.75 21.29 -18.07
N SER A 114 15.37 22.24 -18.93
CA SER A 114 16.29 23.14 -19.59
C SER A 114 16.65 24.29 -18.64
N CYS A 115 17.72 24.14 -17.87
CA CYS A 115 18.34 25.25 -17.17
C CYS A 115 19.88 25.14 -17.19
N HIS A 116 20.49 25.88 -18.12
CA HIS A 116 21.89 26.34 -18.15
C HIS A 116 23.02 25.27 -18.18
N PRO A 117 24.19 25.59 -18.76
CA PRO A 117 25.23 24.59 -19.05
C PRO A 117 25.88 24.07 -17.76
N PRO A 118 26.29 22.79 -17.72
CA PRO A 118 26.94 22.23 -16.54
C PRO A 118 28.41 22.65 -16.50
N ALA A 119 28.89 23.06 -15.31
CA ALA A 119 30.31 23.09 -15.00
C ALA A 119 30.89 21.66 -15.11
N ALA A 120 32.13 21.56 -15.59
CA ALA A 120 32.84 20.30 -15.76
C ALA A 120 32.94 19.55 -14.41
N GLY A 121 32.41 18.31 -14.35
CA GLY A 121 32.59 17.43 -13.18
C GLY A 121 31.37 16.66 -12.69
N CYS A 122 30.21 16.71 -13.36
CA CYS A 122 29.02 15.98 -12.91
C CYS A 122 28.86 14.62 -13.63
N THR A 123 29.12 13.52 -12.94
CA THR A 123 28.79 12.17 -13.42
C THR A 123 27.28 11.95 -13.34
N ARG A 124 26.68 11.34 -14.38
CA ARG A 124 25.26 10.95 -14.38
C ARG A 124 25.03 9.86 -13.32
N GLY A 125 24.67 10.27 -12.12
CA GLY A 125 24.07 9.37 -11.12
C GLY A 125 22.72 8.88 -11.65
N ARG A 126 22.58 7.57 -11.81
CA ARG A 126 21.28 6.91 -12.00
C ARG A 126 20.44 7.23 -10.75
N MET A 127 19.41 8.05 -10.89
CA MET A 127 18.36 8.18 -9.87
C MET A 127 17.65 6.83 -9.78
N THR A 128 18.13 5.94 -8.92
CA THR A 128 17.27 4.89 -8.37
C THR A 128 16.29 5.61 -7.46
N GLY A 129 15.05 5.75 -7.91
CA GLY A 129 13.95 6.19 -7.05
C GLY A 129 13.93 5.31 -5.81
N ARG A 130 14.32 5.88 -4.66
CA ARG A 130 14.08 5.27 -3.36
C ARG A 130 12.60 5.49 -3.04
N PRO A 131 11.84 4.47 -2.63
CA PRO A 131 10.55 4.67 -2.02
C PRO A 131 10.71 5.53 -0.76
N PHE A 132 9.80 6.48 -0.62
CA PHE A 132 9.50 7.16 0.64
C PHE A 132 9.25 6.05 1.69
N TRP A 133 9.90 6.13 2.85
CA TRP A 133 9.99 5.12 3.92
C TRP A 133 11.09 4.05 3.75
N THR A 134 12.31 4.37 4.20
CA THR A 134 13.23 3.34 4.72
C THR A 134 13.27 3.49 6.24
N ALA A 135 12.65 2.56 6.96
CA ALA A 135 12.96 2.32 8.37
C ALA A 135 14.34 1.66 8.44
N SER A 136 15.30 2.34 9.07
CA SER A 136 16.62 1.78 9.31
C SER A 136 16.55 0.76 10.45
N VAL A 137 16.71 -0.53 10.14
CA VAL A 137 17.03 -1.55 11.16
C VAL A 137 18.48 -1.32 11.61
N PRO A 138 18.81 -1.28 12.91
CA PRO A 138 20.20 -1.25 13.36
C PRO A 138 20.89 -2.57 13.02
N ALA A 139 22.07 -2.48 12.42
CA ALA A 139 22.92 -3.63 12.14
C ALA A 139 23.30 -4.35 13.45
N GLU A 140 23.12 -5.68 13.49
CA GLU A 140 23.75 -6.52 14.51
C GLU A 140 25.27 -6.50 14.33
N PRO A 141 26.07 -6.46 15.41
CA PRO A 141 27.52 -6.57 15.31
C PRO A 141 27.96 -8.03 15.12
N ASP A 142 28.65 -8.27 14.01
CA ASP A 142 29.29 -9.53 13.66
C ASP A 142 30.30 -10.01 14.73
N ARG A 143 30.25 -11.33 14.96
CA ARG A 143 31.28 -12.13 15.63
C ARG A 143 32.64 -11.95 14.96
N ALA A 144 33.66 -11.60 15.73
CA ALA A 144 35.06 -11.83 15.36
C ALA A 144 35.60 -13.07 16.11
N MET A 145 36.01 -14.09 15.35
CA MET A 145 36.82 -15.23 15.79
C MET A 145 38.29 -15.01 15.38
N GLY A 146 39.22 -15.28 16.32
CA GLY A 146 40.62 -15.69 16.08
C GLY A 146 41.60 -14.57 15.72
N SER A 147 42.90 -14.60 16.05
CA SER A 147 43.76 -15.58 16.70
C SER A 147 45.07 -14.88 17.15
N SER A 148 45.73 -15.49 18.13
CA SER A 148 47.16 -15.47 18.50
C SER A 148 48.19 -14.70 17.65
N GLU A 149 49.10 -14.00 18.35
CA GLU A 149 50.58 -14.03 18.26
C GLU A 149 51.06 -13.16 19.46
N GLY A 150 51.85 -13.65 20.42
CA GLY A 150 53.29 -13.85 20.35
C GLY A 150 53.92 -13.07 21.53
#